data_AF-A0A942DMY2-F1
#
_entry.id   AF-A0A942DMY2-F1
#
_cell.length_a   1.000
_cell.length_b   1.000
_cell.length_c   1.000
_cell.angle_alpha   90.00
_cell.angle_beta   90.00
_cell.angle_gamma   90.00
#
_symmetry.space_group_name_H-M   'P 1'
#
loop_
_entity.id
_entity.type
_entity.pdbx_description
1 polymer ?
#
loop_
_entity_poly.entity_id
_entity_poly.type
_entity_poly.pdbx_seq_one_letter_code
_entity_poly.pdbx_strand_id
1 'polypeptide(L)'
;MTKFKMLLGLLLGSLTVVAVAEVKPLMNQMFNEIFTLKPFIVSETAFSDPKNAPAIDKSLKHMIEVSKSINHETQIKRSGFEISGKVLSQQLKEVDQVFLAGNKDYSLWMLKSTLSVCMNCHTQLPAMSTHLTTLNQGHILTNPFEEAEFLFVIRNFDEAMKLYQKALDGYPANQVTVDSLEKTVTRQLFYFVRVRRSMDDLAKALEGDLKNSKLPKSLHEKIEGLKSAALKMKKEKYPEFSAKEEADVRKYVESNLKEELNGNFSYNSPERQIQYLKISSILYEYLQANPGTHIKPDILYWLSFCEARYSHQLSYSMPELYLKQCVLEFPKNPIAKKCLADYQELVTMAYTGTSGTHIPAEVAKELKTMEELVKKVD
;
A
#
# COMPACT_ATOMS: atom_id res chain seq x y z
N MET A 1 -21.20 47.84 46.61
CA MET A 1 -22.01 46.65 46.93
C MET A 1 -22.67 46.19 45.64
N THR A 2 -21.98 45.33 44.87
CA THR A 2 -22.33 43.90 44.69
C THR A 2 -23.75 43.66 44.18
N LYS A 3 -23.88 43.21 42.93
CA LYS A 3 -24.38 41.86 42.64
C LYS A 3 -24.07 41.41 41.21
N PHE A 4 -23.25 40.37 41.22
CA PHE A 4 -22.70 39.53 40.15
C PHE A 4 -23.84 38.72 39.50
N LYS A 5 -23.97 38.76 38.17
CA LYS A 5 -24.76 37.76 37.42
C LYS A 5 -23.78 36.77 36.79
N MET A 6 -23.91 35.54 37.27
CA MET A 6 -23.06 34.39 37.02
C MET A 6 -23.29 33.86 35.60
N LEU A 7 -22.22 33.83 34.80
CA LEU A 7 -22.14 33.04 33.57
C LEU A 7 -22.16 31.55 33.94
N LEU A 8 -23.11 30.79 33.39
CA LEU A 8 -23.10 29.34 33.42
C LEU A 8 -23.47 28.84 32.02
N GLY A 9 -22.60 28.03 31.43
CA GLY A 9 -22.91 27.21 30.26
C GLY A 9 -22.04 27.49 29.04
N LEU A 10 -20.92 26.77 28.94
CA LEU A 10 -20.58 25.89 27.81
C LEU A 10 -19.15 25.38 28.00
N LEU A 11 -19.00 24.22 28.63
CA LEU A 11 -17.79 23.38 28.55
C LEU A 11 -18.25 22.05 27.95
N LEU A 12 -18.53 22.08 26.65
CA LEU A 12 -18.82 20.91 25.82
C LEU A 12 -17.62 20.67 24.91
N GLY A 13 -16.98 19.51 25.10
CA GLY A 13 -16.31 18.79 24.03
C GLY A 13 -14.86 19.16 23.73
N SER A 14 -13.94 18.85 24.65
CA SER A 14 -12.52 18.65 24.29
C SER A 14 -12.06 17.27 24.78
N LEU A 15 -12.70 16.23 24.27
CA LEU A 15 -12.21 14.85 24.34
C LEU A 15 -12.03 14.36 22.91
N THR A 16 -10.76 14.23 22.48
CA THR A 16 -10.19 13.22 21.55
C THR A 16 -9.01 13.77 20.74
N VAL A 17 -7.89 14.11 21.36
CA VAL A 17 -6.60 14.27 20.64
C VAL A 17 -5.43 13.72 21.47
N VAL A 18 -5.48 12.44 21.86
CA VAL A 18 -4.37 11.83 22.63
C VAL A 18 -3.73 10.60 21.96
N ALA A 19 -4.26 10.06 20.85
CA ALA A 19 -3.82 8.75 20.36
C ALA A 19 -2.91 8.73 19.10
N VAL A 20 -2.41 9.88 18.61
CA VAL A 20 -1.58 9.93 17.37
C VAL A 20 -0.06 9.95 17.66
N ALA A 21 0.34 10.06 18.93
CA ALA A 21 1.72 10.35 19.30
C ALA A 21 2.70 9.15 19.25
N GLU A 22 2.22 7.90 19.37
CA GLU A 22 3.10 6.75 19.65
C GLU A 22 3.79 6.16 18.40
N VAL A 23 3.17 6.20 17.21
CA VAL A 23 3.75 5.62 15.98
C VAL A 23 4.80 6.52 15.32
N LYS A 24 4.65 7.85 15.43
CA LYS A 24 5.49 8.83 14.72
C LYS A 24 6.99 8.73 15.09
N PRO A 25 7.39 8.60 16.37
CA PRO A 25 8.79 8.42 16.74
C PRO A 25 9.42 7.18 16.10
N LEU A 26 8.69 6.05 16.04
CA LEU A 26 9.16 4.82 15.41
C LEU A 26 9.30 4.98 13.90
N MET A 27 8.36 5.67 13.25
CA MET A 27 8.46 5.99 11.82
C MET A 27 9.65 6.90 11.51
N ASN A 28 9.97 7.86 12.39
CA ASN A 28 11.16 8.69 12.23
C ASN A 28 12.46 7.87 12.35
N GLN A 29 12.49 6.87 13.24
CA GLN A 29 13.63 5.95 13.34
C GLN A 29 13.78 5.11 12.07
N MET A 30 12.68 4.49 11.61
CA MET A 30 12.65 3.72 10.35
C MET A 30 13.12 4.58 9.17
N PHE A 31 12.65 5.82 9.12
CA PHE A 31 13.02 6.80 8.11
C PHE A 31 14.52 7.11 8.11
N ASN A 32 15.15 7.29 9.28
CA ASN A 32 16.59 7.53 9.38
C ASN A 32 17.41 6.36 8.83
N GLU A 33 16.95 5.13 9.05
CA GLU A 33 17.60 3.93 8.50
C GLU A 33 17.43 3.85 6.98
N ILE A 34 16.25 4.17 6.45
CA ILE A 34 16.05 4.26 4.99
C ILE A 34 16.95 5.33 4.36
N PHE A 35 17.14 6.48 5.02
CA PHE A 35 18.09 7.50 4.59
C PHE A 35 19.54 7.02 4.63
N THR A 36 19.92 6.28 5.68
CA THR A 36 21.24 5.66 5.82
C THR A 36 21.50 4.65 4.69
N LEU A 37 20.47 3.89 4.30
CA LEU A 37 20.56 2.89 3.23
C LEU A 37 20.44 3.47 1.82
N LYS A 38 19.91 4.68 1.65
CA LYS A 38 19.69 5.33 0.35
C LYS A 38 20.88 5.21 -0.62
N PRO A 39 22.14 5.54 -0.26
CA PRO A 39 23.27 5.42 -1.19
C PRO A 39 23.58 3.99 -1.65
N PHE A 40 23.23 2.99 -0.84
CA PHE A 40 23.47 1.58 -1.16
C PHE A 40 22.32 0.97 -1.98
N ILE A 41 21.08 1.37 -1.69
CA ILE A 41 19.88 0.83 -2.38
C ILE A 41 19.93 1.10 -3.89
N VAL A 42 20.54 2.21 -4.31
CA VAL A 42 20.61 2.56 -5.74
C VAL A 42 21.86 2.07 -6.47
N SER A 43 22.79 1.42 -5.77
CA SER A 43 24.04 0.98 -6.37
C SER A 43 24.34 -0.46 -5.95
N GLU A 44 24.16 -1.39 -6.88
CA GLU A 44 24.53 -2.81 -6.69
C GLU A 44 25.99 -2.93 -6.24
N THR A 45 26.89 -2.17 -6.90
CA THR A 45 28.30 -2.10 -6.53
C THR A 45 28.50 -1.64 -5.08
N ALA A 46 27.83 -0.57 -4.65
CA ALA A 46 27.99 -0.07 -3.28
C ALA A 46 27.36 -1.02 -2.25
N PHE A 47 26.23 -1.64 -2.57
CA PHE A 47 25.56 -2.60 -1.69
C PHE A 47 26.38 -3.88 -1.49
N SER A 48 27.07 -4.34 -2.54
CA SER A 48 27.89 -5.54 -2.54
C SER A 48 29.34 -5.32 -2.07
N ASP A 49 29.79 -4.06 -1.91
CA ASP A 49 31.13 -3.76 -1.40
C ASP A 49 31.27 -4.20 0.08
N PRO A 50 32.22 -5.09 0.42
CA PRO A 50 32.46 -5.53 1.79
C PRO A 50 32.72 -4.38 2.78
N LYS A 51 33.24 -3.24 2.32
CA LYS A 51 33.48 -2.06 3.17
C LYS A 51 32.18 -1.43 3.69
N ASN A 52 31.10 -1.54 2.93
CA ASN A 52 29.79 -0.99 3.29
C ASN A 52 28.96 -1.98 4.11
N ALA A 53 29.34 -3.26 4.12
CA ALA A 53 28.57 -4.32 4.78
C ALA A 53 28.26 -4.04 6.27
N PRO A 54 29.17 -3.51 7.10
CA PRO A 54 28.85 -3.20 8.50
C PRO A 54 27.76 -2.12 8.66
N ALA A 55 27.74 -1.11 7.77
CA ALA A 55 26.74 -0.05 7.81
C ALA A 55 25.36 -0.57 7.39
N ILE A 56 25.31 -1.37 6.31
CA ILE A 56 24.08 -1.99 5.82
C ILE A 56 23.51 -2.97 6.86
N ASP A 57 24.33 -3.87 7.40
CA ASP A 57 23.94 -4.83 8.45
C ASP A 57 23.36 -4.14 9.68
N LYS A 58 24.05 -3.10 10.18
CA LYS A 58 23.56 -2.31 11.32
C LYS A 58 22.20 -1.69 11.04
N SER A 59 22.04 -1.09 9.87
CA SER A 59 20.80 -0.41 9.50
C SER A 59 19.64 -1.40 9.31
N LEU A 60 19.87 -2.55 8.67
CA LEU A 60 18.88 -3.63 8.55
C LEU A 60 18.43 -4.15 9.92
N LYS A 61 19.36 -4.40 10.84
CA LYS A 61 19.04 -4.85 12.21
C LYS A 61 18.20 -3.83 12.97
N HIS A 62 18.55 -2.55 12.89
CA HIS A 62 17.74 -1.48 13.47
C HIS A 62 16.34 -1.41 12.84
N MET A 63 16.22 -1.51 11.52
CA MET A 63 14.91 -1.56 10.85
C MET A 63 14.07 -2.75 11.34
N ILE A 64 14.68 -3.93 11.55
CA ILE A 64 14.00 -5.09 12.12
C ILE A 64 13.49 -4.79 13.54
N GLU A 65 14.31 -4.20 14.42
CA GLU A 65 13.93 -3.85 15.79
C GLU A 65 12.80 -2.81 15.82
N VAL A 66 12.90 -1.77 15.00
CA VAL A 66 11.88 -0.73 14.87
C VAL A 66 10.58 -1.32 14.31
N SER A 67 10.64 -2.18 13.28
CA SER A 67 9.45 -2.84 12.72
C SER A 67 8.71 -3.72 13.73
N LYS A 68 9.44 -4.44 14.60
CA LYS A 68 8.84 -5.20 15.70
C LYS A 68 8.12 -4.27 16.67
N SER A 69 8.74 -3.14 17.01
CA SER A 69 8.18 -2.15 17.92
C SER A 69 6.89 -1.53 17.35
N ILE A 70 6.89 -1.19 16.06
CA ILE A 70 5.71 -0.70 15.33
C ILE A 70 4.55 -1.71 15.43
N ASN A 71 4.84 -3.01 15.33
CA ASN A 71 3.82 -4.06 15.44
C ASN A 71 3.21 -4.20 16.83
N HIS A 72 3.86 -3.66 17.86
CA HIS A 72 3.31 -3.66 19.22
C HIS A 72 2.36 -2.49 19.48
N GLU A 73 2.41 -1.44 18.64
CA GLU A 73 1.61 -0.23 18.78
C GLU A 73 0.12 -0.48 18.64
N THR A 74 -0.66 0.08 19.58
CA THR A 74 -2.11 -0.13 19.65
C THR A 74 -2.81 0.36 18.39
N GLN A 75 -2.36 1.47 17.81
CA GLN A 75 -2.92 2.03 16.58
C GLN A 75 -2.72 1.08 15.38
N ILE A 76 -1.58 0.40 15.31
CA ILE A 76 -1.28 -0.55 14.24
C ILE A 76 -2.08 -1.84 14.43
N LYS A 77 -2.14 -2.37 15.66
CA LYS A 77 -2.90 -3.60 15.97
C LYS A 77 -4.40 -3.49 15.77
N ARG A 78 -4.97 -2.31 16.05
CA ARG A 78 -6.42 -2.13 15.95
C ARG A 78 -6.87 -1.87 14.50
N SER A 79 -5.99 -1.35 13.66
CA SER A 79 -6.33 -0.93 12.29
C SER A 79 -6.15 -2.04 11.26
N GLY A 80 -6.40 -1.71 9.98
CA GLY A 80 -6.00 -2.54 8.84
C GLY A 80 -4.48 -2.68 8.65
N PHE A 81 -3.65 -2.00 9.46
CA PHE A 81 -2.20 -1.99 9.29
C PHE A 81 -1.48 -3.18 9.95
N GLU A 82 -2.12 -3.93 10.86
CA GLU A 82 -1.46 -5.01 11.61
C GLU A 82 -0.75 -6.01 10.69
N ILE A 83 -1.42 -6.41 9.60
CA ILE A 83 -0.86 -7.39 8.67
C ILE A 83 0.30 -6.81 7.86
N SER A 84 0.20 -5.55 7.44
CA SER A 84 1.28 -4.86 6.73
C SER A 84 2.52 -4.72 7.62
N GLY A 85 2.32 -4.44 8.91
CA GLY A 85 3.41 -4.37 9.88
C GLY A 85 4.09 -5.73 10.12
N LYS A 86 3.31 -6.81 10.25
CA LYS A 86 3.86 -8.18 10.37
C LYS A 86 4.70 -8.55 9.15
N VAL A 87 4.22 -8.25 7.95
CA VAL A 87 4.96 -8.50 6.71
C VAL A 87 6.23 -7.68 6.61
N LEU A 88 6.16 -6.38 6.93
CA LEU A 88 7.35 -5.54 6.95
C LEU A 88 8.44 -6.14 7.86
N SER A 89 8.06 -6.57 9.06
CA SER A 89 9.02 -7.16 10.01
C SER A 89 9.59 -8.48 9.51
N GLN A 90 8.76 -9.35 8.92
CA GLN A 90 9.21 -10.61 8.35
C GLN A 90 10.14 -10.41 7.16
N GLN A 91 9.79 -9.54 6.21
CA GLN A 91 10.59 -9.27 5.03
C GLN A 91 11.94 -8.64 5.38
N LEU A 92 11.98 -7.68 6.31
CA LEU A 92 13.25 -7.11 6.76
C LEU A 92 14.17 -8.18 7.37
N LYS A 93 13.59 -9.13 8.12
CA LYS A 93 14.34 -10.27 8.66
C LYS A 93 14.88 -11.19 7.56
N GLU A 94 14.09 -11.46 6.52
CA GLU A 94 14.53 -12.28 5.39
C GLU A 94 15.62 -11.56 4.56
N VAL A 95 15.48 -10.25 4.34
CA VAL A 95 16.50 -9.40 3.69
C VAL A 95 17.82 -9.51 4.43
N ASP A 96 17.81 -9.38 5.76
CA ASP A 96 18.99 -9.51 6.63
C ASP A 96 19.61 -10.92 6.55
N GLN A 97 18.79 -11.97 6.61
CA GLN A 97 19.27 -13.36 6.49
C GLN A 97 19.96 -13.63 5.14
N VAL A 98 19.35 -13.18 4.04
CA VAL A 98 19.93 -13.31 2.69
C VAL A 98 21.19 -12.46 2.56
N PHE A 99 21.20 -11.26 3.15
CA PHE A 99 22.38 -10.39 3.19
C PHE A 99 23.54 -11.07 3.88
N LEU A 100 23.31 -11.65 5.07
CA LEU A 100 24.32 -12.35 5.87
C LEU A 100 24.81 -13.64 5.21
N ALA A 101 23.95 -14.32 4.44
CA ALA A 101 24.34 -15.48 3.64
C ALA A 101 25.23 -15.13 2.43
N GLY A 102 25.50 -13.85 2.19
CA GLY A 102 26.38 -13.37 1.11
C GLY A 102 25.69 -13.18 -0.24
N ASN A 103 24.38 -13.44 -0.35
CA ASN A 103 23.63 -13.24 -1.59
C ASN A 103 23.17 -11.77 -1.71
N LYS A 104 24.13 -10.88 -1.99
CA LYS A 104 23.94 -9.42 -1.94
C LYS A 104 22.95 -8.90 -2.99
N ASP A 105 23.02 -9.39 -4.22
CA ASP A 105 22.13 -8.95 -5.30
C ASP A 105 20.68 -9.31 -5.01
N TYR A 106 20.44 -10.54 -4.53
CA TYR A 106 19.09 -10.95 -4.14
C TYR A 106 18.60 -10.20 -2.90
N SER A 107 19.45 -9.98 -1.90
CA SER A 107 19.11 -9.17 -0.72
C SER A 107 18.73 -7.74 -1.11
N LEU A 108 19.46 -7.11 -2.04
CA LEU A 108 19.14 -5.79 -2.54
C LEU A 108 17.79 -5.77 -3.26
N TRP A 109 17.53 -6.75 -4.12
CA TRP A 109 16.23 -6.91 -4.77
C TRP A 109 15.10 -7.06 -3.75
N MET A 110 15.30 -7.89 -2.71
CA MET A 110 14.34 -8.08 -1.62
C MET A 110 14.14 -6.79 -0.81
N LEU A 111 15.19 -6.03 -0.54
CA LEU A 111 15.10 -4.76 0.17
C LEU A 111 14.26 -3.75 -0.62
N LYS A 112 14.52 -3.60 -1.93
CA LYS A 112 13.73 -2.75 -2.84
C LYS A 112 12.26 -3.19 -2.87
N SER A 113 12.02 -4.51 -2.94
CA SER A 113 10.69 -5.10 -2.84
C SER A 113 9.99 -4.76 -1.52
N THR A 114 10.71 -4.85 -0.39
CA THR A 114 10.19 -4.57 0.95
C THR A 114 9.71 -3.12 1.09
N LEU A 115 10.36 -2.17 0.42
CA LEU A 115 9.91 -0.77 0.41
C LEU A 115 8.51 -0.59 -0.20
N SER A 116 8.05 -1.53 -1.04
CA SER A 116 6.67 -1.51 -1.55
C SER A 116 5.62 -1.71 -0.45
N VAL A 117 5.97 -2.41 0.65
CA VAL A 117 5.10 -2.54 1.84
C VAL A 117 4.90 -1.18 2.51
N CYS A 118 5.96 -0.37 2.58
CA CYS A 118 5.87 1.00 3.08
C CYS A 118 4.90 1.82 2.23
N MET A 119 5.03 1.77 0.90
CA MET A 119 4.12 2.48 -0.01
C MET A 119 2.68 2.03 0.15
N ASN A 120 2.44 0.72 0.26
CA ASN A 120 1.09 0.20 0.43
C ASN A 120 0.48 0.73 1.73
N CYS A 121 1.17 0.58 2.86
CA CYS A 121 0.73 1.11 4.15
C CYS A 121 0.46 2.63 4.08
N HIS A 122 1.38 3.37 3.47
CA HIS A 122 1.31 4.82 3.39
C HIS A 122 0.23 5.36 2.44
N THR A 123 -0.32 4.52 1.57
CA THR A 123 -1.40 4.90 0.64
C THR A 123 -2.77 4.40 1.08
N GLN A 124 -2.90 3.64 2.17
CA GLN A 124 -4.20 3.11 2.61
C GLN A 124 -5.16 4.23 3.05
N LEU A 125 -4.65 5.27 3.71
CA LEU A 125 -5.49 6.34 4.27
C LEU A 125 -5.27 7.68 3.57
N PRO A 126 -6.31 8.53 3.50
CA PRO A 126 -6.14 9.94 3.18
C PRO A 126 -5.12 10.57 4.11
N ALA A 127 -4.18 11.30 3.53
CA ALA A 127 -3.10 11.91 4.27
C ALA A 127 -2.59 13.16 3.57
N MET A 128 -2.15 14.12 4.38
CA MET A 128 -1.32 15.20 3.87
C MET A 128 0.07 14.67 3.52
N SER A 129 0.63 15.17 2.42
CA SER A 129 2.02 14.94 2.05
C SER A 129 2.94 15.47 3.16
N THR A 130 3.98 14.72 3.49
CA THR A 130 5.05 15.23 4.34
C THR A 130 5.90 16.21 3.55
N HIS A 131 6.33 17.31 4.16
CA HIS A 131 7.23 18.28 3.52
C HIS A 131 8.64 18.14 4.11
N LEU A 132 9.47 17.34 3.45
CA LEU A 132 10.87 17.09 3.84
C LEU A 132 11.79 17.62 2.74
N THR A 133 12.11 18.91 2.79
CA THR A 133 12.89 19.60 1.72
C THR A 133 14.40 19.63 1.98
N THR A 134 14.84 19.49 3.24
CA THR A 134 16.24 19.73 3.64
C THR A 134 17.09 18.47 3.72
N LEU A 135 16.49 17.28 3.84
CA LEU A 135 17.23 16.03 4.09
C LEU A 135 17.82 15.38 2.82
N ASN A 136 17.48 15.90 1.64
CA ASN A 136 17.86 15.31 0.36
C ASN A 136 19.11 15.94 -0.29
N GLN A 137 19.80 16.83 0.42
CA GLN A 137 20.99 17.50 -0.12
C GLN A 137 22.19 16.54 -0.07
N GLY A 138 22.58 15.99 -1.22
CA GLY A 138 23.86 15.28 -1.40
C GLY A 138 23.80 13.89 -2.00
N HIS A 139 22.61 13.27 -2.09
CA HIS A 139 22.44 11.94 -2.66
C HIS A 139 21.29 11.95 -3.68
N ILE A 140 21.59 12.44 -4.89
CA ILE A 140 20.68 12.41 -6.03
C ILE A 140 20.72 10.98 -6.59
N LEU A 141 19.58 10.30 -6.62
CA LEU A 141 19.48 8.98 -7.26
C LEU A 141 19.66 9.08 -8.78
N THR A 142 19.97 7.96 -9.43
CA THR A 142 20.50 7.90 -10.81
C THR A 142 19.60 8.58 -11.84
N ASN A 143 18.28 8.48 -11.64
CA ASN A 143 17.28 9.07 -12.51
C ASN A 143 16.09 9.63 -11.69
N PRO A 144 15.26 10.52 -12.27
CA PRO A 144 14.14 11.13 -11.55
C PRO A 144 13.11 10.15 -11.01
N PHE A 145 12.95 8.96 -11.62
CA PHE A 145 11.99 7.95 -11.16
C PHE A 145 12.45 7.31 -9.84
N GLU A 146 13.73 6.96 -9.70
CA GLU A 146 14.26 6.37 -8.47
C GLU A 146 14.09 7.32 -7.27
N GLU A 147 14.39 8.60 -7.47
CA GLU A 147 14.19 9.63 -6.45
C GLU A 147 12.69 9.82 -6.12
N ALA A 148 11.82 9.74 -7.13
CA ALA A 148 10.38 9.78 -6.90
C ALA A 148 9.89 8.58 -6.07
N GLU A 149 10.34 7.36 -6.35
CA GLU A 149 9.98 6.16 -5.58
C GLU A 149 10.44 6.29 -4.11
N PHE A 150 11.66 6.80 -3.88
CA PHE A 150 12.14 7.07 -2.52
C PHE A 150 11.26 8.09 -1.78
N LEU A 151 10.94 9.22 -2.42
CA LEU A 151 10.06 10.24 -1.84
C LEU A 151 8.65 9.71 -1.58
N PHE A 152 8.15 8.83 -2.45
CA PHE A 152 6.85 8.20 -2.31
C PHE A 152 6.81 7.24 -1.10
N VAL A 153 7.86 6.44 -0.90
CA VAL A 153 8.02 5.58 0.31
C VAL A 153 7.89 6.38 1.59
N ILE A 154 8.47 7.58 1.65
CA ILE A 154 8.48 8.41 2.87
C ILE A 154 7.28 9.37 2.97
N ARG A 155 6.25 9.21 2.13
CA ARG A 155 5.03 10.06 2.08
C ARG A 155 5.25 11.51 1.64
N ASN A 156 6.38 11.82 1.00
CA ASN A 156 6.59 13.11 0.35
C ASN A 156 5.99 13.08 -1.06
N PHE A 157 4.68 12.82 -1.13
CA PHE A 157 3.95 12.56 -2.36
C PHE A 157 3.98 13.75 -3.31
N ASP A 158 3.84 14.98 -2.82
CA ASP A 158 3.82 16.16 -3.69
C ASP A 158 5.14 16.36 -4.42
N GLU A 159 6.28 16.14 -3.74
CA GLU A 159 7.59 16.23 -4.39
C GLU A 159 7.85 15.00 -5.28
N ALA A 160 7.41 13.81 -4.85
CA ALA A 160 7.45 12.62 -5.69
C ALA A 160 6.69 12.82 -7.02
N MET A 161 5.50 13.42 -7.01
CA MET A 161 4.71 13.70 -8.21
C MET A 161 5.45 14.63 -9.19
N LYS A 162 6.21 15.62 -8.69
CA LYS A 162 7.02 16.48 -9.57
C LYS A 162 8.15 15.70 -10.25
N LEU A 163 8.78 14.77 -9.53
CA LEU A 163 9.86 13.95 -10.08
C LEU A 163 9.33 12.88 -11.05
N TYR A 164 8.16 12.30 -10.76
CA TYR A 164 7.42 11.46 -11.69
C TYR A 164 7.08 12.18 -12.99
N GLN A 165 6.62 13.44 -12.92
CA GLN A 165 6.39 14.24 -14.13
C GLN A 165 7.70 14.42 -14.91
N LYS A 166 8.81 14.74 -14.24
CA LYS A 166 10.13 14.84 -14.90
C LYS A 166 10.57 13.50 -15.54
N ALA A 167 10.20 12.37 -14.93
CA ALA A 167 10.47 11.05 -15.48
C ALA A 167 9.71 10.83 -16.79
N LEU A 168 8.42 11.20 -16.84
CA LEU A 168 7.58 11.12 -18.04
C LEU A 168 8.03 12.13 -19.11
N ASP A 169 8.21 13.40 -18.77
CA ASP A 169 8.57 14.47 -19.71
C ASP A 169 9.95 14.24 -20.35
N GLY A 170 10.90 13.71 -19.58
CA GLY A 170 12.27 13.48 -20.02
C GLY A 170 12.48 12.21 -20.84
N TYR A 171 11.47 11.33 -20.94
CA TYR A 171 11.59 10.08 -21.68
C TYR A 171 11.72 10.33 -23.19
N PRO A 172 12.61 9.62 -23.93
CA PRO A 172 13.51 8.55 -23.48
C PRO A 172 14.91 9.03 -23.06
N ALA A 173 15.17 10.33 -23.01
CA ALA A 173 16.52 10.88 -22.82
C ALA A 173 17.06 10.79 -21.38
N ASN A 174 16.18 10.60 -20.40
CA ASN A 174 16.50 10.58 -18.97
C ASN A 174 16.78 9.17 -18.39
N GLN A 175 17.02 8.17 -19.26
CA GLN A 175 17.36 6.78 -18.88
C GLN A 175 16.27 6.04 -18.08
N VAL A 176 15.05 6.57 -18.03
CA VAL A 176 13.90 5.91 -17.41
C VAL A 176 13.36 4.83 -18.35
N THR A 177 13.05 3.66 -17.80
CA THR A 177 12.52 2.51 -18.57
C THR A 177 11.01 2.60 -18.76
N VAL A 178 10.46 1.86 -19.73
CA VAL A 178 8.99 1.80 -19.91
C VAL A 178 8.27 1.27 -18.67
N ASP A 179 8.81 0.27 -17.98
CA ASP A 179 8.27 -0.25 -16.70
C ASP A 179 8.22 0.85 -15.62
N SER A 180 9.28 1.67 -15.53
CA SER A 180 9.31 2.83 -14.64
C SER A 180 8.22 3.88 -14.98
N LEU A 181 7.92 4.09 -16.26
CA LEU A 181 6.83 4.98 -16.67
C LEU A 181 5.45 4.38 -16.31
N GLU A 182 5.25 3.08 -16.52
CA GLU A 182 4.01 2.42 -16.13
C GLU A 182 3.77 2.48 -14.62
N LYS A 183 4.83 2.25 -13.83
CA LYS A 183 4.80 2.43 -12.38
C LYS A 183 4.49 3.86 -12.01
N THR A 184 5.09 4.84 -12.69
CA THR A 184 4.81 6.26 -12.47
C THR A 184 3.30 6.56 -12.56
N VAL A 185 2.64 6.11 -13.64
CA VAL A 185 1.19 6.29 -13.82
C VAL A 185 0.41 5.59 -12.71
N THR A 186 0.81 4.38 -12.31
CA THR A 186 0.20 3.69 -11.17
C THR A 186 0.37 4.47 -9.85
N ARG A 187 1.52 5.09 -9.59
CA ARG A 187 1.76 5.90 -8.39
C ARG A 187 0.90 7.16 -8.37
N GLN A 188 0.69 7.80 -9.53
CA GLN A 188 -0.27 8.90 -9.65
C GLN A 188 -1.68 8.42 -9.31
N LEU A 189 -2.11 7.24 -9.80
CA LEU A 189 -3.42 6.69 -9.45
C LEU A 189 -3.56 6.46 -7.93
N PHE A 190 -2.60 5.80 -7.30
CA PHE A 190 -2.63 5.62 -5.84
C PHE A 190 -2.70 6.95 -5.11
N TYR A 191 -1.88 7.93 -5.50
CA TYR A 191 -1.88 9.22 -4.84
C TYR A 191 -3.19 9.98 -5.05
N PHE A 192 -3.59 10.23 -6.30
CA PHE A 192 -4.75 11.09 -6.57
C PHE A 192 -6.08 10.43 -6.25
N VAL A 193 -6.21 9.11 -6.43
CA VAL A 193 -7.48 8.40 -6.13
C VAL A 193 -7.56 8.00 -4.66
N ARG A 194 -6.52 7.38 -4.10
CA ARG A 194 -6.61 6.77 -2.77
C ARG A 194 -6.25 7.75 -1.64
N VAL A 195 -5.21 8.56 -1.82
CA VAL A 195 -4.67 9.45 -0.79
C VAL A 195 -5.31 10.84 -0.83
N ARG A 196 -5.23 11.52 -1.98
CA ARG A 196 -5.74 12.89 -2.17
C ARG A 196 -7.23 12.93 -2.52
N ARG A 197 -7.77 11.83 -3.04
CA ARG A 197 -9.19 11.66 -3.42
C ARG A 197 -9.71 12.75 -4.38
N SER A 198 -8.90 13.12 -5.35
CA SER A 198 -9.20 14.17 -6.33
C SER A 198 -9.07 13.65 -7.77
N MET A 199 -10.21 13.38 -8.40
CA MET A 199 -10.26 12.97 -9.81
C MET A 199 -9.89 14.11 -10.75
N ASP A 200 -10.16 15.36 -10.35
CA ASP A 200 -9.76 16.53 -11.14
C ASP A 200 -8.24 16.69 -11.18
N ASP A 201 -7.57 16.50 -10.04
CA ASP A 201 -6.10 16.54 -9.99
C ASP A 201 -5.48 15.36 -10.75
N LEU A 202 -6.10 14.16 -10.67
CA LEU A 202 -5.68 13.02 -11.49
C LEU A 202 -5.79 13.33 -12.98
N ALA A 203 -6.94 13.82 -13.45
CA ALA A 203 -7.15 14.13 -14.85
C ALA A 203 -6.16 15.17 -15.36
N LYS A 204 -5.86 16.19 -14.54
CA LYS A 204 -4.86 17.23 -14.85
C LYS A 204 -3.45 16.67 -14.93
N ALA A 205 -3.06 15.77 -14.02
CA ALA A 205 -1.76 15.11 -14.06
C ALA A 205 -1.61 14.28 -15.35
N LEU A 206 -2.58 13.41 -15.64
CA LEU A 206 -2.59 12.57 -16.84
C LEU A 206 -2.64 13.39 -18.14
N GLU A 207 -3.31 14.55 -18.15
CA GLU A 207 -3.25 15.50 -19.27
C GLU A 207 -1.85 16.08 -19.47
N GLY A 208 -1.12 16.35 -18.37
CA GLY A 208 0.29 16.71 -18.41
C GLY A 208 1.15 15.64 -19.06
N ASP A 209 0.95 14.39 -18.67
CA ASP A 209 1.73 13.24 -19.16
C ASP A 209 1.60 13.03 -20.67
N LEU A 210 0.40 13.24 -21.22
CA LEU A 210 0.14 13.11 -22.66
C LEU A 210 0.84 14.17 -23.52
N LYS A 211 1.48 15.18 -22.93
CA LYS A 211 2.26 16.17 -23.68
C LYS A 211 3.54 15.57 -24.26
N ASN A 212 4.07 14.49 -23.68
CA ASN A 212 5.21 13.80 -24.25
C ASN A 212 4.76 12.81 -25.34
N SER A 213 4.87 13.24 -26.60
CA SER A 213 4.55 12.40 -27.76
C SER A 213 5.51 11.22 -27.99
N LYS A 214 6.61 11.13 -27.23
CA LYS A 214 7.58 10.02 -27.32
C LYS A 214 7.24 8.84 -26.42
N LEU A 215 6.17 8.92 -25.62
CA LEU A 215 5.72 7.78 -24.80
C LEU A 215 5.35 6.59 -25.70
N PRO A 216 5.58 5.35 -25.25
CA PRO A 216 5.12 4.17 -25.98
C PRO A 216 3.62 4.21 -26.23
N LYS A 217 3.18 3.79 -27.41
CA LYS A 217 1.76 3.85 -27.82
C LYS A 217 0.81 3.21 -26.81
N SER A 218 1.16 2.03 -26.29
CA SER A 218 0.36 1.32 -25.28
C SER A 218 0.19 2.14 -23.99
N LEU A 219 1.25 2.82 -23.54
CA LEU A 219 1.20 3.68 -22.37
C LEU A 219 0.38 4.93 -22.63
N HIS A 220 0.51 5.54 -23.81
CA HIS A 220 -0.29 6.69 -24.22
C HIS A 220 -1.79 6.36 -24.21
N GLU A 221 -2.19 5.25 -24.84
CA GLU A 221 -3.59 4.76 -24.85
C GLU A 221 -4.10 4.49 -23.42
N LYS A 222 -3.27 3.91 -22.56
CA LYS A 222 -3.60 3.70 -21.13
C LYS A 222 -3.85 5.02 -20.41
N ILE A 223 -2.98 6.01 -20.58
CA ILE A 223 -3.10 7.34 -19.95
C ILE A 223 -4.36 8.05 -20.46
N GLU A 224 -4.66 7.98 -21.76
CA GLU A 224 -5.89 8.55 -22.33
C GLU A 224 -7.15 7.91 -21.76
N GLY A 225 -7.16 6.58 -21.65
CA GLY A 225 -8.26 5.83 -21.03
C GLY A 225 -8.47 6.23 -19.56
N LEU A 226 -7.39 6.30 -18.77
CA LEU A 226 -7.44 6.71 -17.36
C LEU A 226 -7.90 8.16 -17.21
N LYS A 227 -7.43 9.08 -18.07
CA LYS A 227 -7.87 10.48 -18.07
C LYS A 227 -9.37 10.59 -18.35
N SER A 228 -9.86 9.87 -19.36
CA SER A 228 -11.27 9.84 -19.73
C SER A 228 -12.14 9.28 -18.60
N ALA A 229 -11.70 8.20 -17.96
CA ALA A 229 -12.36 7.63 -16.80
C ALA A 229 -12.39 8.60 -15.61
N ALA A 230 -11.27 9.26 -15.29
CA ALA A 230 -11.21 10.25 -14.22
C ALA A 230 -12.18 11.43 -14.47
N LEU A 231 -12.22 11.95 -15.71
CA LEU A 231 -13.14 13.03 -16.09
C LEU A 231 -14.61 12.62 -16.00
N LYS A 232 -14.94 11.36 -16.31
CA LYS A 232 -16.29 10.80 -16.17
C LYS A 232 -16.68 10.69 -14.69
N MET A 233 -15.76 10.24 -13.84
CA MET A 233 -16.00 9.98 -12.42
C MET A 233 -15.84 11.21 -11.51
N LYS A 234 -15.39 12.37 -12.03
CA LYS A 234 -15.08 13.56 -11.22
C LYS A 234 -16.23 14.12 -10.39
N LYS A 235 -17.48 13.88 -10.81
CA LYS A 235 -18.68 14.35 -10.10
C LYS A 235 -19.08 13.42 -8.96
N GLU A 236 -18.51 12.21 -8.91
CA GLU A 236 -18.83 11.25 -7.89
C GLU A 236 -18.09 11.59 -6.59
N LYS A 237 -18.83 11.64 -5.49
CA LYS A 237 -18.25 11.86 -4.17
C LYS A 237 -17.65 10.57 -3.61
N TYR A 238 -16.73 10.75 -2.66
CA TYR A 238 -16.33 9.69 -1.73
C TYR A 238 -17.36 9.71 -0.59
N PRO A 239 -18.18 8.66 -0.43
CA PRO A 239 -19.06 8.56 0.71
C PRO A 239 -18.23 8.42 1.99
N GLU A 240 -18.71 9.06 3.06
CA GLU A 240 -18.20 8.90 4.41
C GLU A 240 -19.23 8.08 5.20
N PHE A 241 -18.78 7.07 5.93
CA PHE A 241 -19.64 6.18 6.69
C PHE A 241 -19.23 6.19 8.16
N SER A 242 -20.21 6.28 9.05
CA SER A 242 -20.07 6.14 10.50
C SER A 242 -20.15 4.68 10.95
N ALA A 243 -19.78 4.41 12.20
CA ALA A 243 -19.87 3.09 12.81
C ALA A 243 -21.25 2.43 12.70
N LYS A 244 -22.33 3.21 12.59
CA LYS A 244 -23.72 2.72 12.55
C LYS A 244 -24.19 2.33 11.15
N GLU A 245 -23.42 2.66 10.12
CA GLU A 245 -23.80 2.53 8.71
C GLU A 245 -23.16 1.30 8.06
N GLU A 246 -22.91 0.23 8.83
CA GLU A 246 -22.33 -1.03 8.32
C GLU A 246 -23.12 -1.55 7.10
N ALA A 247 -24.46 -1.54 7.15
CA ALA A 247 -25.30 -1.99 6.04
C ALA A 247 -25.13 -1.15 4.77
N ASP A 248 -24.94 0.16 4.91
CA ASP A 248 -24.73 1.05 3.77
C ASP A 248 -23.34 0.87 3.15
N VAL A 249 -22.31 0.59 3.98
CA VAL A 249 -20.99 0.17 3.50
C VAL A 249 -21.11 -1.09 2.66
N ARG A 250 -21.80 -2.13 3.16
CA ARG A 250 -22.00 -3.38 2.40
C ARG A 250 -22.69 -3.10 1.07
N LYS A 251 -23.82 -2.39 1.10
CA LYS A 251 -24.60 -2.06 -0.09
C LYS A 251 -23.78 -1.28 -1.10
N TYR A 252 -22.97 -0.31 -0.65
CA TYR A 252 -22.08 0.46 -1.52
C TYR A 252 -21.09 -0.46 -2.23
N VAL A 253 -20.37 -1.30 -1.49
CA VAL A 253 -19.33 -2.17 -2.05
C VAL A 253 -19.95 -3.20 -2.99
N GLU A 254 -20.98 -3.92 -2.56
CA GLU A 254 -21.64 -4.96 -3.35
C GLU A 254 -22.27 -4.41 -4.63
N SER A 255 -22.81 -3.19 -4.60
CA SER A 255 -23.35 -2.55 -5.81
C SER A 255 -22.25 -2.18 -6.80
N ASN A 256 -21.09 -1.71 -6.32
CA ASN A 256 -20.01 -1.28 -7.19
C ASN A 256 -19.11 -2.44 -7.66
N LEU A 257 -19.02 -3.53 -6.90
CA LEU A 257 -18.26 -4.75 -7.20
C LEU A 257 -19.14 -5.91 -7.67
N LYS A 258 -20.41 -5.66 -8.03
CA LYS A 258 -21.39 -6.71 -8.32
C LYS A 258 -20.88 -7.74 -9.34
N GLU A 259 -20.30 -7.28 -10.44
CA GLU A 259 -19.80 -8.17 -11.49
C GLU A 259 -18.62 -9.01 -10.99
N GLU A 260 -17.66 -8.40 -10.31
CA GLU A 260 -16.47 -9.06 -9.79
C GLU A 260 -16.82 -10.09 -8.71
N LEU A 261 -17.77 -9.78 -7.83
CA LEU A 261 -18.25 -10.70 -6.80
C LEU A 261 -18.99 -11.91 -7.39
N ASN A 262 -19.42 -11.83 -8.65
CA ASN A 262 -20.01 -12.92 -9.42
C ASN A 262 -18.99 -13.61 -10.35
N GLY A 263 -17.71 -13.27 -10.28
CA GLY A 263 -16.65 -13.83 -11.12
C GLY A 263 -16.51 -13.19 -12.51
N ASN A 264 -17.28 -12.14 -12.80
CA ASN A 264 -17.21 -11.41 -14.07
C ASN A 264 -16.18 -10.30 -13.99
N PHE A 265 -14.93 -10.60 -14.33
CA PHE A 265 -13.83 -9.65 -14.25
C PHE A 265 -13.60 -8.90 -15.57
N SER A 266 -13.63 -7.57 -15.51
CA SER A 266 -13.16 -6.72 -16.60
C SER A 266 -11.67 -6.45 -16.45
N TYR A 267 -10.87 -7.19 -17.22
CA TYR A 267 -9.44 -6.93 -17.36
C TYR A 267 -9.25 -5.72 -18.28
N ASN A 268 -8.44 -4.74 -17.86
CA ASN A 268 -8.08 -3.54 -18.63
C ASN A 268 -9.11 -2.42 -18.78
N SER A 269 -10.18 -2.35 -17.95
CA SER A 269 -11.02 -1.14 -17.91
C SER A 269 -10.37 -0.04 -17.05
N PRO A 270 -10.07 1.16 -17.59
CA PRO A 270 -9.57 2.29 -16.81
C PRO A 270 -10.55 2.75 -15.72
N GLU A 271 -11.85 2.74 -15.99
CA GLU A 271 -12.88 3.04 -15.01
C GLU A 271 -12.85 2.06 -13.85
N ARG A 272 -12.74 0.75 -14.14
CA ARG A 272 -12.65 -0.25 -13.08
C ARG A 272 -11.41 -0.10 -12.23
N GLN A 273 -10.26 0.20 -12.84
CA GLN A 273 -9.03 0.52 -12.09
C GLN A 273 -9.28 1.65 -11.08
N ILE A 274 -9.77 2.80 -11.54
CA ILE A 274 -10.08 3.93 -10.64
C ILE A 274 -11.12 3.53 -9.57
N GLN A 275 -12.14 2.75 -9.94
CA GLN A 275 -13.17 2.29 -9.01
C GLN A 275 -12.61 1.41 -7.89
N TYR A 276 -11.70 0.48 -8.17
CA TYR A 276 -11.09 -0.36 -7.12
C TYR A 276 -10.27 0.47 -6.14
N LEU A 277 -9.51 1.46 -6.62
CA LEU A 277 -8.75 2.38 -5.75
C LEU A 277 -9.67 3.25 -4.90
N LYS A 278 -10.79 3.70 -5.47
CA LYS A 278 -11.80 4.49 -4.76
C LYS A 278 -12.47 3.67 -3.65
N ILE A 279 -12.91 2.44 -3.96
CA ILE A 279 -13.55 1.55 -2.98
C ILE A 279 -12.58 1.19 -1.87
N SER A 280 -11.35 0.78 -2.21
CA SER A 280 -10.32 0.47 -1.20
C SER A 280 -10.01 1.69 -0.32
N SER A 281 -9.92 2.90 -0.87
CA SER A 281 -9.75 4.13 -0.08
C SER A 281 -10.85 4.31 0.99
N ILE A 282 -12.11 4.06 0.61
CA ILE A 282 -13.27 4.18 1.51
C ILE A 282 -13.23 3.09 2.58
N LEU A 283 -12.93 1.86 2.17
CA LEU A 283 -12.83 0.71 3.08
C LEU A 283 -11.71 0.86 4.11
N TYR A 284 -10.55 1.36 3.70
CA TYR A 284 -9.45 1.63 4.62
C TYR A 284 -9.80 2.70 5.65
N GLU A 285 -10.38 3.82 5.21
CA GLU A 285 -10.83 4.87 6.12
C GLU A 285 -11.89 4.36 7.09
N TYR A 286 -12.87 3.60 6.59
CA TYR A 286 -13.90 3.01 7.43
C TYR A 286 -13.32 2.06 8.48
N LEU A 287 -12.40 1.16 8.09
CA LEU A 287 -11.76 0.21 9.00
C LEU A 287 -10.86 0.91 10.01
N GLN A 288 -10.18 1.99 9.61
CA GLN A 288 -9.38 2.80 10.52
C GLN A 288 -10.23 3.52 11.57
N ALA A 289 -11.36 4.10 11.15
CA ALA A 289 -12.28 4.78 12.04
C ALA A 289 -13.06 3.80 12.93
N ASN A 290 -13.34 2.59 12.43
CA ASN A 290 -14.21 1.59 13.06
C ASN A 290 -13.53 0.22 13.16
N PRO A 291 -12.40 0.09 13.88
CA PRO A 291 -11.59 -1.13 13.92
C PRO A 291 -12.31 -2.38 14.46
N GLY A 292 -13.36 -2.18 15.26
CA GLY A 292 -14.18 -3.24 15.84
C GLY A 292 -15.46 -3.57 15.07
N THR A 293 -15.61 -3.09 13.83
CA THR A 293 -16.80 -3.34 13.01
C THR A 293 -17.06 -4.83 12.77
N HIS A 294 -18.34 -5.24 12.78
CA HIS A 294 -18.74 -6.63 12.55
C HIS A 294 -18.50 -7.09 11.11
N ILE A 295 -18.41 -6.13 10.18
CA ILE A 295 -18.20 -6.40 8.76
C ILE A 295 -16.71 -6.43 8.39
N LYS A 296 -15.78 -6.38 9.37
CA LYS A 296 -14.33 -6.47 9.14
C LYS A 296 -13.94 -7.66 8.25
N PRO A 297 -14.42 -8.91 8.47
CA PRO A 297 -14.05 -10.02 7.58
C PRO A 297 -14.50 -9.81 6.13
N ASP A 298 -15.65 -9.18 5.90
CA ASP A 298 -16.11 -8.82 4.56
C ASP A 298 -15.27 -7.71 3.92
N ILE A 299 -14.88 -6.72 4.71
CA ILE A 299 -13.96 -5.67 4.25
C ILE A 299 -12.61 -6.27 3.83
N LEU A 300 -12.05 -7.20 4.62
CA LEU A 300 -10.81 -7.88 4.26
C LEU A 300 -10.96 -8.66 2.94
N TYR A 301 -12.08 -9.37 2.77
CA TYR A 301 -12.40 -10.02 1.51
C TYR A 301 -12.49 -9.02 0.35
N TRP A 302 -13.24 -7.92 0.46
CA TRP A 302 -13.36 -6.93 -0.61
C TRP A 302 -12.08 -6.17 -0.92
N LEU A 303 -11.26 -5.89 0.09
CA LEU A 303 -9.94 -5.30 -0.09
C LEU A 303 -9.03 -6.24 -0.89
N SER A 304 -9.13 -7.55 -0.71
CA SER A 304 -8.35 -8.50 -1.51
C SER A 304 -8.68 -8.38 -3.01
N PHE A 305 -9.97 -8.25 -3.37
CA PHE A 305 -10.37 -8.02 -4.77
C PHE A 305 -9.84 -6.72 -5.33
N CYS A 306 -9.93 -5.64 -4.56
CA CYS A 306 -9.48 -4.33 -5.00
C CYS A 306 -7.97 -4.31 -5.22
N GLU A 307 -7.19 -4.89 -4.31
CA GLU A 307 -5.72 -4.92 -4.43
C GLU A 307 -5.22 -5.93 -5.46
N ALA A 308 -5.96 -7.00 -5.75
CA ALA A 308 -5.50 -8.05 -6.68
C ALA A 308 -5.21 -7.48 -8.08
N ARG A 309 -5.88 -6.39 -8.44
CA ARG A 309 -5.73 -5.70 -9.72
C ARG A 309 -4.44 -4.91 -9.84
N TYR A 310 -3.83 -4.58 -8.71
CA TYR A 310 -2.56 -3.86 -8.63
C TYR A 310 -1.41 -4.75 -8.16
N SER A 311 -1.71 -5.99 -7.77
CA SER A 311 -0.74 -6.93 -7.19
C SER A 311 0.46 -7.20 -8.10
N HIS A 312 0.28 -7.34 -9.42
CA HIS A 312 1.38 -7.52 -10.37
C HIS A 312 2.35 -6.33 -10.45
N GLN A 313 1.91 -5.16 -9.99
CA GLN A 313 2.71 -3.92 -9.99
C GLN A 313 3.42 -3.70 -8.65
N LEU A 314 3.16 -4.55 -7.66
CA LEU A 314 3.79 -4.55 -6.35
C LEU A 314 4.57 -5.85 -6.20
N SER A 315 5.73 -5.81 -5.54
CA SER A 315 6.53 -7.01 -5.32
C SER A 315 5.93 -7.95 -4.25
N TYR A 316 4.79 -7.58 -3.67
CA TYR A 316 4.14 -8.29 -2.58
C TYR A 316 2.61 -8.33 -2.74
N SER A 317 2.02 -9.48 -2.44
CA SER A 317 0.58 -9.75 -2.63
C SER A 317 -0.25 -9.32 -1.42
N MET A 318 -0.69 -8.06 -1.41
CA MET A 318 -1.70 -7.58 -0.47
C MET A 318 -3.01 -8.39 -0.44
N PRO A 319 -3.52 -8.92 -1.58
CA PRO A 319 -4.70 -9.77 -1.56
C PRO A 319 -4.54 -11.00 -0.67
N GLU A 320 -3.41 -11.70 -0.80
CA GLU A 320 -3.10 -12.87 0.02
C GLU A 320 -3.12 -12.54 1.50
N LEU A 321 -2.61 -11.37 1.89
CA LEU A 321 -2.63 -10.93 3.28
C LEU A 321 -4.01 -10.72 3.85
N TYR A 322 -4.88 -10.02 3.11
CA TYR A 322 -6.23 -9.78 3.60
C TYR A 322 -7.03 -11.06 3.69
N LEU A 323 -6.88 -11.97 2.73
CA LEU A 323 -7.52 -13.29 2.75
C LEU A 323 -7.01 -14.12 3.92
N LYS A 324 -5.69 -14.17 4.13
CA LYS A 324 -5.04 -14.83 5.27
C LYS A 324 -5.54 -14.26 6.60
N GLN A 325 -5.61 -12.93 6.74
CA GLN A 325 -6.13 -12.29 7.95
C GLN A 325 -7.61 -12.63 8.17
N CYS A 326 -8.43 -12.60 7.12
CA CYS A 326 -9.84 -12.99 7.17
C CYS A 326 -10.01 -14.40 7.75
N VAL A 327 -9.23 -15.38 7.27
CA VAL A 327 -9.33 -16.77 7.74
C VAL A 327 -8.81 -16.95 9.16
N LEU A 328 -7.67 -16.34 9.51
CA LEU A 328 -7.03 -16.54 10.81
C LEU A 328 -7.77 -15.83 11.95
N GLU A 329 -8.29 -14.62 11.72
CA GLU A 329 -9.02 -13.86 12.75
C GLU A 329 -10.50 -14.22 12.83
N PHE A 330 -11.11 -14.61 11.71
CA PHE A 330 -12.56 -14.85 11.62
C PHE A 330 -12.91 -16.25 11.09
N PRO A 331 -12.29 -17.35 11.56
CA PRO A 331 -12.49 -18.68 10.98
C PRO A 331 -13.95 -19.17 11.07
N LYS A 332 -14.74 -18.59 11.98
CA LYS A 332 -16.16 -18.91 12.16
C LYS A 332 -17.13 -18.06 11.34
N ASN A 333 -16.65 -17.01 10.69
CA ASN A 333 -17.51 -16.17 9.86
C ASN A 333 -17.82 -16.89 8.54
N PRO A 334 -19.07 -16.84 8.02
CA PRO A 334 -19.42 -17.47 6.75
C PRO A 334 -18.50 -17.10 5.57
N ILE A 335 -17.93 -15.88 5.57
CA ILE A 335 -17.05 -15.43 4.49
C ILE A 335 -15.65 -16.08 4.53
N ALA A 336 -15.23 -16.64 5.68
CA ALA A 336 -13.91 -17.25 5.82
C ALA A 336 -13.70 -18.43 4.85
N LYS A 337 -14.76 -19.15 4.49
CA LYS A 337 -14.72 -20.20 3.45
C LYS A 337 -14.34 -19.63 2.08
N LYS A 338 -14.91 -18.47 1.72
CA LYS A 338 -14.56 -17.76 0.47
C LYS A 338 -13.15 -17.20 0.54
N CYS A 339 -12.78 -16.59 1.67
CA CYS A 339 -11.42 -16.09 1.88
C CYS A 339 -10.37 -17.20 1.72
N LEU A 340 -10.63 -18.39 2.27
CA LEU A 340 -9.75 -19.55 2.15
C LEU A 340 -9.65 -20.06 0.72
N ALA A 341 -10.77 -20.18 0.00
CA ALA A 341 -10.78 -20.63 -1.38
C ALA A 341 -9.94 -19.70 -2.28
N ASP A 342 -10.16 -18.39 -2.18
CA ASP A 342 -9.41 -17.41 -2.98
C ASP A 342 -7.92 -17.37 -2.57
N TYR A 343 -7.61 -17.55 -1.28
CA TYR A 343 -6.21 -17.65 -0.83
C TYR A 343 -5.52 -18.87 -1.42
N GLN A 344 -6.19 -20.02 -1.40
CA GLN A 344 -5.70 -21.27 -2.00
C GLN A 344 -5.46 -21.10 -3.50
N GLU A 345 -6.36 -20.42 -4.22
CA GLU A 345 -6.21 -20.14 -5.64
C GLU A 345 -4.97 -19.28 -5.91
N LEU A 346 -4.82 -18.15 -5.18
CA LEU A 346 -3.67 -17.26 -5.35
C LEU A 346 -2.34 -17.98 -5.06
N VAL A 347 -2.27 -18.73 -3.96
CA VAL A 347 -1.08 -19.51 -3.59
C VAL A 347 -0.80 -20.59 -4.63
N THR A 348 -1.82 -21.34 -5.06
CA THR A 348 -1.66 -22.40 -6.07
C THR A 348 -1.13 -21.82 -7.38
N MET A 349 -1.69 -20.71 -7.84
CA MET A 349 -1.24 -20.02 -9.04
C MET A 349 0.21 -19.54 -8.92
N ALA A 350 0.60 -18.97 -7.76
CA ALA A 350 1.97 -18.51 -7.52
C ALA A 350 3.02 -19.64 -7.56
N TYR A 351 2.63 -20.88 -7.24
CA TYR A 351 3.49 -22.06 -7.29
C TYR A 351 3.23 -22.98 -8.49
N THR A 352 2.43 -22.53 -9.46
CA THR A 352 2.14 -23.28 -10.69
C THR A 352 2.96 -22.73 -11.86
N GLY A 353 3.66 -23.63 -12.55
CA GLY A 353 4.42 -23.30 -13.75
C GLY A 353 4.29 -24.39 -14.82
N THR A 354 5.16 -24.33 -15.83
CA THR A 354 5.15 -25.30 -16.94
C THR A 354 5.48 -26.73 -16.50
N SER A 355 6.18 -26.92 -15.38
CA SER A 355 6.45 -28.23 -14.79
C SER A 355 5.33 -28.76 -13.88
N GLY A 356 4.25 -28.01 -13.72
CA GLY A 356 3.16 -28.29 -12.77
C GLY A 356 3.22 -27.43 -11.50
N THR A 357 2.47 -27.84 -10.48
CA THR A 357 2.32 -27.09 -9.23
C THR A 357 3.23 -27.64 -8.14
N HIS A 358 4.08 -26.78 -7.56
CA HIS A 358 5.09 -27.15 -6.56
C HIS A 358 4.99 -26.27 -5.31
N ILE A 359 4.01 -26.55 -4.45
CA ILE A 359 3.80 -25.79 -3.21
C ILE A 359 4.81 -26.26 -2.14
N PRO A 360 5.61 -25.37 -1.53
CA PRO A 360 6.54 -25.72 -0.47
C PRO A 360 5.83 -26.34 0.74
N ALA A 361 6.50 -27.27 1.43
CA ALA A 361 5.92 -28.01 2.56
C ALA A 361 5.36 -27.10 3.67
N GLU A 362 6.04 -25.99 3.97
CA GLU A 362 5.58 -25.03 4.98
C GLU A 362 4.30 -24.29 4.53
N VAL A 363 4.19 -23.95 3.25
CA VAL A 363 2.99 -23.32 2.68
C VAL A 363 1.82 -24.32 2.66
N ALA A 364 2.06 -25.57 2.27
CA ALA A 364 1.05 -26.61 2.32
C ALA A 364 0.53 -26.88 3.75
N LYS A 365 1.44 -26.85 4.73
CA LYS A 365 1.09 -26.96 6.15
C LYS A 365 0.26 -25.77 6.64
N GLU A 366 0.58 -24.56 6.21
CA GLU A 366 -0.23 -23.37 6.49
C GLU A 366 -1.64 -23.50 5.92
N LEU A 367 -1.78 -23.87 4.63
CA LEU A 367 -3.09 -24.08 3.99
C LEU A 367 -3.92 -25.13 4.73
N LYS A 368 -3.32 -26.27 5.09
CA LYS A 368 -3.99 -27.31 5.87
C LYS A 368 -4.45 -26.79 7.24
N THR A 369 -3.61 -26.02 7.92
CA THR A 369 -3.97 -25.42 9.22
C THR A 369 -5.17 -24.50 9.08
N MET A 370 -5.21 -23.67 8.04
CA MET A 370 -6.33 -22.78 7.74
C MET A 370 -7.62 -23.55 7.42
N GLU A 371 -7.54 -24.62 6.63
CA GLU A 371 -8.69 -25.50 6.37
C GLU A 371 -9.27 -26.08 7.66
N GLU A 372 -8.42 -26.57 8.56
CA GLU A 372 -8.85 -27.14 9.84
C GLU A 372 -9.52 -26.09 10.73
N LEU A 373 -9.07 -24.83 10.69
CA LEU A 373 -9.71 -23.74 11.42
C LEU A 373 -11.13 -23.46 10.92
N VAL A 374 -11.34 -23.47 9.61
CA VAL A 374 -12.64 -23.20 8.98
C VAL A 374 -13.60 -24.39 9.11
N LYS A 375 -13.10 -25.64 9.04
CA LYS A 375 -13.92 -26.87 9.11
C LYS A 375 -14.50 -27.14 10.50
N LYS A 376 -13.84 -26.74 11.59
CA LYS A 376 -14.30 -26.98 12.98
C LYS A 376 -15.57 -26.21 13.40
N VAL A 377 -16.22 -25.56 12.44
CA VAL A 377 -17.36 -24.66 12.65
C VAL A 377 -18.64 -25.22 12.04
N ASP A 378 -18.51 -26.12 11.06
CA ASP A 378 -19.61 -26.97 10.58
C ASP A 378 -19.83 -28.15 11.53
#